data_AF-A0A357LJN3-F1
#
_entry.id   AF-A0A357LJN3-F1
#
_cell.length_a   1.000
_cell.length_b   1.000
_cell.length_c   1.000
_cell.angle_alpha   90.00
_cell.angle_beta   90.00
_cell.angle_gamma   90.00
#
_symmetry.space_group_name_H-M   'P 1'
#
loop_
_entity.id
_entity.type
_entity.pdbx_description
1 polymer ?
#
loop_
_entity_poly.entity_id
_entity_poly.type
_entity_poly.pdbx_seq_one_letter_code
_entity_poly.pdbx_strand_id
1 'polypeptide(L)'
;GPQGADAALGGAKLKALVRLGFVDEAREIEGLAVGGKSDPATLEAMASADFLKGDLSAGCAKVQRMSAPRDNVYGAKLRALCYAASGEIDTADLALGLLRERGALSDEDEAILAPLTSGGKPKPGAQAADPAQYAALKLAGAPLALSPNAEAGVLRAAAGDDSAP
;
A
#
# COMPACT_ATOMS: atom_id res chain seq x y z
N GLY A 1 18.79 -21.11 -10.62
CA GLY A 1 18.35 -21.89 -9.44
C GLY A 1 17.08 -22.65 -9.80
N PRO A 2 16.37 -23.25 -8.82
CA PRO A 2 15.04 -23.79 -9.08
C PRO A 2 14.10 -22.66 -9.55
N GLN A 3 13.32 -22.93 -10.60
CA GLN A 3 12.44 -21.94 -11.23
C GLN A 3 11.40 -21.44 -10.20
N GLY A 4 11.40 -20.13 -9.93
CA GLY A 4 10.45 -19.45 -9.02
C GLY A 4 11.09 -18.82 -7.78
N ALA A 5 12.23 -19.32 -7.30
CA ALA A 5 12.93 -18.72 -6.16
C ALA A 5 13.49 -17.33 -6.48
N ASP A 6 13.94 -17.14 -7.73
CA ASP A 6 14.55 -15.88 -8.19
C ASP A 6 13.53 -14.73 -8.29
N ALA A 7 12.27 -15.03 -8.63
CA ALA A 7 11.21 -14.03 -8.75
C ALA A 7 10.68 -13.56 -7.38
N ALA A 8 10.44 -14.49 -6.46
CA ALA A 8 10.01 -14.16 -5.09
C ALA A 8 11.08 -13.35 -4.33
N LEU A 9 12.37 -13.67 -4.53
CA LEU A 9 13.48 -12.89 -3.98
C LEU A 9 13.57 -11.49 -4.60
N GLY A 10 13.32 -11.39 -5.92
CA GLY A 10 13.23 -10.12 -6.63
C GLY A 10 12.13 -9.22 -6.05
N GLY A 11 10.91 -9.74 -5.91
CA GLY A 11 9.79 -9.02 -5.31
C GLY A 11 10.08 -8.57 -3.87
N ALA A 12 10.68 -9.44 -3.04
CA ALA A 12 11.08 -9.08 -1.67
C ALA A 12 12.11 -7.94 -1.63
N LYS A 13 13.10 -7.96 -2.53
CA LYS A 13 14.09 -6.87 -2.65
C LYS A 13 13.41 -5.55 -3.06
N LEU A 14 12.49 -5.59 -4.02
CA LEU A 14 11.73 -4.42 -4.44
C LEU A 14 10.89 -3.86 -3.28
N LYS A 15 10.20 -4.72 -2.51
CA LYS A 15 9.48 -4.29 -1.31
C LYS A 15 10.41 -3.56 -0.34
N ALA A 16 11.58 -4.13 -0.04
CA ALA A 16 12.53 -3.51 0.86
C ALA A 16 12.98 -2.11 0.38
N LEU A 17 13.28 -1.96 -0.92
CA LEU A 17 13.66 -0.67 -1.50
C LEU A 17 12.54 0.37 -1.38
N VAL A 18 11.30 -0.01 -1.72
CA VAL A 18 10.14 0.87 -1.61
C VAL A 18 9.88 1.30 -0.16
N ARG A 19 9.95 0.36 0.79
CA ARG A 19 9.81 0.65 2.23
C ARG A 19 10.91 1.59 2.76
N LEU A 20 12.08 1.59 2.13
CA LEU A 20 13.20 2.50 2.43
C LEU A 20 13.11 3.84 1.68
N GLY A 21 12.15 3.98 0.75
CA GLY A 21 11.94 5.16 -0.07
C GLY A 21 12.84 5.27 -1.30
N PHE A 22 13.51 4.19 -1.68
CA PHE A 22 14.26 4.06 -2.94
C PHE A 22 13.31 3.66 -4.08
N VAL A 23 12.28 4.48 -4.30
CA VAL A 23 11.19 4.19 -5.26
C VAL A 23 11.71 4.18 -6.70
N ASP A 24 12.58 5.13 -7.05
CA ASP A 24 13.07 5.26 -8.42
C ASP A 24 14.06 4.13 -8.76
N GLU A 25 14.91 3.75 -7.81
CA GLU A 25 15.80 2.59 -7.94
C GLU A 25 15.03 1.27 -8.00
N ALA A 26 13.95 1.13 -7.23
CA ALA A 26 13.09 -0.04 -7.29
C ALA A 26 12.45 -0.18 -8.69
N ARG A 27 12.03 0.93 -9.30
CA ARG A 27 11.49 0.96 -10.67
C ARG A 27 12.54 0.62 -11.72
N GLU A 28 13.77 1.12 -11.56
CA GLU A 28 14.88 0.76 -12.46
C GLU A 28 15.15 -0.75 -12.43
N ILE A 29 15.25 -1.33 -11.23
CA ILE A 29 15.49 -2.75 -11.05
C ILE A 29 14.33 -3.60 -11.60
N GLU A 30 13.07 -3.18 -11.36
CA GLU A 30 11.90 -3.83 -11.95
C GLU A 30 11.94 -3.79 -13.48
N GLY A 31 12.35 -2.65 -14.05
CA GLY A 31 12.51 -2.44 -15.49
C GLY A 31 13.44 -3.45 -16.15
N LEU A 32 14.53 -3.80 -15.45
CA LEU A 32 15.56 -4.75 -15.88
C LEU A 32 15.17 -6.24 -15.67
N ALA A 33 14.16 -6.52 -14.85
CA ALA A 33 13.76 -7.89 -14.54
C ALA A 33 13.00 -8.54 -15.71
N VAL A 34 13.54 -9.64 -16.25
CA VAL A 34 12.88 -10.46 -17.27
C VAL A 34 11.94 -11.45 -16.57
N GLY A 35 10.62 -11.30 -16.75
CA GLY A 35 9.60 -12.25 -16.29
C GLY A 35 9.06 -12.05 -14.86
N GLY A 36 9.62 -11.11 -14.07
CA GLY A 36 9.18 -10.85 -12.69
C GLY A 36 8.08 -9.80 -12.51
N LYS A 37 7.64 -9.13 -13.59
CA LYS A 37 6.74 -7.97 -13.53
C LYS A 37 5.29 -8.30 -13.14
N SER A 38 4.88 -9.55 -13.37
CA SER A 38 3.56 -10.06 -12.98
C SER A 38 3.58 -10.84 -11.67
N ASP A 39 4.73 -10.98 -11.02
CA ASP A 39 4.83 -11.64 -9.73
C ASP A 39 4.04 -10.84 -8.67
N PRO A 40 3.24 -11.49 -7.81
CA PRO A 40 2.44 -10.78 -6.80
C PRO A 40 3.27 -9.88 -5.87
N ALA A 41 4.48 -10.29 -5.49
CA ALA A 41 5.33 -9.49 -4.61
C ALA A 41 5.91 -8.26 -5.34
N THR A 42 6.25 -8.40 -6.63
CA THR A 42 6.61 -7.26 -7.49
C THR A 42 5.45 -6.29 -7.65
N LEU A 43 4.25 -6.79 -7.94
CA LEU A 43 3.05 -5.96 -8.09
C LEU A 43 2.70 -5.22 -6.81
N GLU A 44 2.79 -5.87 -5.65
CA GLU A 44 2.59 -5.24 -4.35
C GLU A 44 3.62 -4.13 -4.10
N ALA A 45 4.91 -4.40 -4.33
CA ALA A 45 5.96 -3.39 -4.16
C ALA A 45 5.72 -2.16 -5.06
N MET A 46 5.39 -2.41 -6.32
CA MET A 46 5.20 -1.32 -7.29
C MET A 46 3.88 -0.57 -7.07
N ALA A 47 2.84 -1.22 -6.54
CA ALA A 47 1.63 -0.52 -6.10
C ALA A 47 1.95 0.44 -4.94
N SER A 48 2.68 -0.02 -3.93
CA SER A 48 3.14 0.82 -2.82
C SER A 48 4.02 1.98 -3.31
N ALA A 49 4.88 1.75 -4.29
CA ALA A 49 5.69 2.79 -4.91
C ALA A 49 4.82 3.89 -5.57
N ASP A 50 3.75 3.51 -6.27
CA ASP A 50 2.83 4.49 -6.87
C ASP A 50 2.06 5.27 -5.81
N PHE A 51 1.61 4.60 -4.75
CA PHE A 51 0.96 5.23 -3.60
C PHE A 51 1.84 6.28 -2.93
N LEU A 52 3.12 5.98 -2.74
CA LEU A 52 4.10 6.95 -2.21
C LEU A 52 4.33 8.15 -3.14
N LYS A 53 4.17 7.98 -4.45
CA LYS A 53 4.26 9.08 -5.44
C LYS A 53 2.92 9.80 -5.64
N GLY A 54 1.86 9.43 -4.91
CA GLY A 54 0.52 10.02 -5.02
C GLY A 54 -0.29 9.52 -6.23
N ASP A 55 0.18 8.52 -6.95
CA ASP A 55 -0.52 7.95 -8.12
C ASP A 55 -1.39 6.75 -7.70
N LEU A 56 -2.52 7.08 -7.05
CA LEU A 56 -3.47 6.08 -6.57
C LEU A 56 -4.04 5.20 -7.71
N SER A 57 -4.25 5.79 -8.89
CA SER A 57 -4.80 5.08 -10.05
C SER A 57 -3.83 4.00 -10.56
N ALA A 58 -2.55 4.35 -10.76
CA ALA A 58 -1.55 3.39 -11.20
C ALA A 58 -1.31 2.29 -10.17
N GLY A 59 -1.34 2.64 -8.88
CA GLY A 59 -1.21 1.67 -7.79
C GLY A 59 -2.37 0.68 -7.78
N CYS A 60 -3.61 1.17 -7.88
CA CYS A 60 -4.79 0.29 -7.91
C CYS A 60 -4.85 -0.60 -9.16
N ALA A 61 -4.39 -0.12 -10.32
CA ALA A 61 -4.26 -0.96 -11.50
C ALA A 61 -3.24 -2.11 -11.32
N LYS A 62 -2.23 -1.96 -10.47
CA LYS A 62 -1.30 -3.05 -10.10
C LYS A 62 -1.94 -4.00 -9.09
N VAL A 63 -2.64 -3.48 -8.09
CA VAL A 63 -3.37 -4.27 -7.09
C VAL A 63 -4.42 -5.18 -7.76
N GLN A 64 -5.12 -4.70 -8.78
CA GLN A 64 -6.11 -5.51 -9.51
C GLN A 64 -5.49 -6.69 -10.28
N ARG A 65 -4.24 -6.57 -10.73
CA ARG A 65 -3.49 -7.64 -11.41
C ARG A 65 -2.86 -8.63 -10.44
N MET A 66 -2.82 -8.29 -9.16
CA MET A 66 -2.14 -9.06 -8.13
C MET A 66 -3.00 -10.27 -7.74
N SER A 67 -2.61 -11.46 -8.21
CA SER A 67 -3.12 -12.73 -7.70
C SER A 67 -2.42 -13.12 -6.40
N ALA A 68 -2.60 -12.33 -5.35
CA ALA A 68 -2.02 -12.63 -4.03
C ALA A 68 -2.80 -13.73 -3.31
N PRO A 69 -2.12 -14.62 -2.57
CA PRO A 69 -2.79 -15.61 -1.75
C PRO A 69 -3.61 -14.95 -0.63
N ARG A 70 -4.66 -15.65 -0.16
CA ARG A 70 -5.69 -15.13 0.75
C ARG A 70 -5.17 -14.74 2.14
N ASP A 71 -3.95 -15.14 2.47
CA ASP A 71 -3.24 -14.88 3.72
C ASP A 71 -2.33 -13.64 3.65
N ASN A 72 -2.15 -13.03 2.47
CA ASN A 72 -1.41 -11.78 2.34
C ASN A 72 -2.21 -10.61 2.93
N VAL A 73 -1.97 -10.34 4.22
CA VAL A 73 -2.60 -9.25 4.99
C VAL A 73 -2.42 -7.92 4.30
N TYR A 74 -1.18 -7.57 3.92
CA TYR A 74 -0.91 -6.28 3.31
C TYR A 74 -1.57 -6.14 1.93
N GLY A 75 -1.51 -7.20 1.10
CA GLY A 75 -2.21 -7.22 -0.18
C GLY A 75 -3.74 -7.10 -0.05
N ALA A 76 -4.33 -7.55 1.06
CA ALA A 76 -5.74 -7.32 1.36
C ALA A 76 -6.03 -5.86 1.77
N LYS A 77 -5.14 -5.21 2.53
CA LYS A 77 -5.24 -3.76 2.81
C LYS A 77 -5.21 -2.94 1.52
N LEU A 78 -4.30 -3.25 0.59
CA LEU A 78 -4.21 -2.55 -0.70
C LEU A 78 -5.50 -2.69 -1.51
N ARG A 79 -6.10 -3.88 -1.51
CA ARG A 79 -7.40 -4.11 -2.17
C ARG A 79 -8.52 -3.32 -1.51
N ALA A 80 -8.60 -3.32 -0.18
CA ALA A 80 -9.59 -2.54 0.55
C ALA A 80 -9.50 -1.04 0.25
N LEU A 81 -8.29 -0.48 0.22
CA LEU A 81 -8.03 0.90 -0.21
C LEU A 81 -8.55 1.15 -1.63
N CYS A 82 -8.24 0.25 -2.57
CA CYS A 82 -8.65 0.43 -3.96
C CYS A 82 -10.16 0.30 -4.20
N TYR A 83 -10.84 -0.57 -3.45
CA TYR A 83 -12.31 -0.62 -3.45
C TYR A 83 -12.92 0.66 -2.85
N ALA A 84 -12.34 1.18 -1.76
CA ALA A 84 -12.80 2.46 -1.21
C ALA A 84 -12.59 3.61 -2.22
N ALA A 85 -11.46 3.63 -2.93
CA ALA A 85 -11.16 4.60 -3.97
C ALA A 85 -12.10 4.53 -5.17
N SER A 86 -12.63 3.35 -5.52
CA SER A 86 -13.63 3.19 -6.58
C SER A 86 -15.07 3.44 -6.11
N GLY A 87 -15.29 3.71 -4.82
CA GLY A 87 -16.63 3.87 -4.24
C GLY A 87 -17.36 2.55 -3.98
N GLU A 88 -16.68 1.41 -4.11
CA GLU A 88 -17.20 0.07 -3.80
C GLU A 88 -17.11 -0.22 -2.30
N ILE A 89 -17.82 0.59 -1.50
CA ILE A 89 -17.72 0.60 -0.02
C ILE A 89 -18.05 -0.77 0.59
N ASP A 90 -19.11 -1.44 0.15
CA ASP A 90 -19.48 -2.77 0.69
C ASP A 90 -18.37 -3.81 0.50
N THR A 91 -17.70 -3.76 -0.67
CA THR A 91 -16.59 -4.66 -0.99
C THR A 91 -15.34 -4.28 -0.20
N ALA A 92 -15.10 -2.98 -0.02
CA ALA A 92 -14.00 -2.45 0.79
C ALA A 92 -14.14 -2.88 2.26
N ASP A 93 -15.33 -2.72 2.84
CA ASP A 93 -15.63 -3.11 4.22
C ASP A 93 -15.49 -4.62 4.42
N LEU A 94 -16.01 -5.43 3.49
CA LEU A 94 -15.83 -6.89 3.54
C LEU A 94 -14.35 -7.28 3.50
N ALA A 95 -13.56 -6.68 2.60
CA ALA A 95 -12.14 -6.97 2.46
C ALA A 95 -11.36 -6.66 3.74
N LEU A 96 -11.67 -5.54 4.40
CA LEU A 96 -11.03 -5.15 5.65
C LEU A 96 -11.59 -5.90 6.87
N GLY A 97 -12.88 -6.20 6.89
CA GLY A 97 -13.56 -6.96 7.95
C GLY A 97 -12.94 -8.34 8.16
N LEU A 98 -12.55 -9.02 7.08
CA LEU A 98 -11.83 -10.29 7.17
C LEU A 98 -10.45 -10.16 7.86
N LEU A 99 -9.77 -9.03 7.71
CA LEU A 99 -8.52 -8.78 8.44
C LEU A 99 -8.80 -8.47 9.92
N ARG A 100 -9.87 -7.74 10.20
CA ARG A 100 -10.33 -7.44 11.57
C ARG A 100 -10.66 -8.70 12.34
N GLU A 101 -11.45 -9.60 11.76
CA GLU A 101 -11.84 -10.88 12.38
C GLU A 101 -10.64 -11.76 12.74
N ARG A 102 -9.55 -11.64 11.98
CA ARG A 102 -8.29 -12.36 12.21
C ARG A 102 -7.35 -11.67 13.20
N GLY A 103 -7.73 -10.49 13.72
CA GLY A 103 -6.84 -9.67 14.55
C GLY A 103 -5.61 -9.16 13.80
N ALA A 104 -5.70 -8.99 12.48
CA ALA A 104 -4.57 -8.63 11.62
C ALA A 104 -4.50 -7.12 11.28
N LEU A 105 -5.40 -6.31 11.84
CA LEU A 105 -5.37 -4.85 11.70
C LEU A 105 -4.55 -4.22 12.84
N SER A 106 -3.72 -3.26 12.47
CA SER A 106 -3.07 -2.35 13.42
C SER A 106 -4.03 -1.26 13.88
N ASP A 107 -3.65 -0.55 14.95
CA ASP A 107 -4.40 0.62 15.43
C ASP A 107 -4.47 1.71 14.36
N GLU A 108 -3.41 1.89 13.58
CA GLU A 108 -3.37 2.80 12.44
C GLU A 108 -4.35 2.39 11.34
N ASP A 109 -4.50 1.09 11.05
CA ASP A 109 -5.51 0.62 10.08
C ASP A 109 -6.94 0.88 10.59
N GLU A 110 -7.20 0.66 11.88
CA GLU A 110 -8.51 0.94 12.49
C GLU A 110 -8.79 2.45 12.61
N ALA A 111 -7.76 3.29 12.56
CA ALA A 111 -7.89 4.74 12.54
C ALA A 111 -8.06 5.32 11.12
N ILE A 112 -7.51 4.64 10.11
CA ILE A 112 -7.44 5.18 8.74
C ILE A 112 -8.30 4.36 7.77
N LEU A 113 -7.96 3.08 7.58
CA LEU A 113 -8.60 2.24 6.57
C LEU A 113 -10.02 1.87 6.98
N ALA A 114 -10.27 1.50 8.23
CA ALA A 114 -11.61 1.10 8.70
C ALA A 114 -12.72 2.14 8.49
N PRO A 115 -12.54 3.41 8.89
CA PRO A 115 -13.55 4.41 8.59
C PRO A 115 -13.63 4.73 7.10
N LEU A 116 -12.54 4.65 6.35
CA LEU A 116 -12.54 4.91 4.90
C LEU A 116 -13.33 3.83 4.15
N THR A 117 -13.12 2.56 4.49
CA THR A 117 -13.80 1.41 3.87
C THR A 117 -15.27 1.31 4.24
N SER A 118 -15.74 2.08 5.24
CA SER A 118 -17.16 2.21 5.60
C SER A 118 -17.79 3.51 5.07
N GLY A 119 -17.11 4.23 4.17
CA GLY A 119 -17.61 5.46 3.55
C GLY A 119 -17.46 6.71 4.43
N GLY A 120 -16.78 6.58 5.56
CA GLY A 120 -16.43 7.67 6.46
C GLY A 120 -15.08 8.33 6.14
N LYS A 121 -14.56 9.07 7.12
CA LYS A 121 -13.25 9.74 7.04
C LYS A 121 -12.30 9.18 8.11
N PRO A 122 -10.97 9.18 7.85
CA PRO A 122 -9.97 8.84 8.86
C PRO A 122 -10.20 9.58 10.18
N LYS A 123 -9.91 8.92 11.29
CA LYS A 123 -10.05 9.52 12.63
C LYS A 123 -9.15 10.77 12.75
N PRO A 124 -9.57 11.80 13.50
CA PRO A 124 -8.73 12.98 13.74
C PRO A 124 -7.38 12.58 14.34
N GLY A 125 -6.30 13.09 13.76
CA GLY A 125 -4.93 12.80 14.22
C GLY A 125 -4.43 11.39 13.88
N ALA A 126 -5.15 10.64 13.04
CA ALA A 126 -4.68 9.34 12.58
C ALA A 126 -3.33 9.46 11.86
N GLN A 127 -2.42 8.54 12.17
CA GLN A 127 -1.02 8.60 11.75
C GLN A 127 -0.72 7.48 10.76
N ALA A 128 -0.19 7.82 9.58
CA ALA A 128 0.22 6.82 8.60
C ALA A 128 1.56 6.21 8.99
N ALA A 129 1.62 4.88 9.01
CA ALA A 129 2.84 4.09 9.18
C ALA A 129 3.33 3.45 7.88
N ASP A 130 2.43 3.13 6.94
CA ASP A 130 2.76 2.43 5.69
C ASP A 130 2.21 3.15 4.43
N PRO A 131 2.64 2.76 3.21
CA PRO A 131 2.19 3.37 1.96
C PRO A 131 0.68 3.34 1.72
N ALA A 132 -0.03 2.32 2.21
CA ALA A 132 -1.48 2.19 2.02
C ALA A 132 -2.22 3.21 2.88
N GLN A 133 -1.80 3.35 4.14
CA GLN A 133 -2.33 4.34 5.07
C GLN A 133 -1.99 5.76 4.60
N TYR A 134 -0.79 5.98 4.07
CA TYR A 134 -0.39 7.25 3.45
C TYR A 134 -1.34 7.65 2.31
N ALA A 135 -1.53 6.74 1.33
CA ALA A 135 -2.44 6.98 0.22
C ALA A 135 -3.91 7.13 0.66
N ALA A 136 -4.34 6.43 1.71
CA ALA A 136 -5.67 6.57 2.28
C ALA A 136 -5.92 7.97 2.87
N LEU A 137 -4.95 8.53 3.61
CA LEU A 137 -5.04 9.91 4.13
C LEU A 137 -5.09 10.92 2.99
N LYS A 138 -4.23 10.75 1.97
CA LYS A 138 -4.21 11.60 0.77
C LYS A 138 -5.54 11.54 0.00
N LEU A 139 -6.08 10.33 -0.22
CA LEU A 139 -7.37 10.11 -0.87
C LEU A 139 -8.51 10.81 -0.12
N ALA A 140 -8.51 10.74 1.21
CA ALA A 140 -9.53 11.37 2.04
C ALA A 140 -9.39 12.90 2.15
N GLY A 141 -8.30 13.49 1.64
CA GLY A 141 -7.95 14.89 1.89
C GLY A 141 -7.76 15.20 3.39
N ALA A 142 -7.37 14.18 4.18
CA ALA A 142 -7.15 14.32 5.60
C ALA A 142 -5.76 14.93 5.88
N PRO A 143 -5.58 15.68 7.00
CA PRO A 143 -4.27 16.14 7.41
C PRO A 143 -3.29 14.98 7.54
N LEU A 144 -2.12 15.10 6.92
CA LEU A 144 -1.09 14.09 6.97
C LEU A 144 -0.37 14.16 8.33
N ALA A 145 -0.50 13.11 9.13
CA ALA A 145 0.33 12.86 10.30
C ALA A 145 1.05 11.51 10.13
N LEU A 146 2.27 11.40 10.63
CA LEU A 146 3.11 10.22 10.46
C LEU A 146 3.33 9.51 11.79
N SER A 147 3.27 8.18 11.77
CA SER A 147 3.54 7.36 12.95
C SER A 147 5.03 7.45 13.31
N PRO A 148 5.42 7.40 14.59
CA PRO A 148 6.83 7.28 14.97
C PRO A 148 7.47 6.00 14.39
N ASN A 149 6.67 5.00 14.04
CA ASN A 149 7.10 3.76 13.40
C ASN A 149 6.91 3.76 11.89
N ALA A 150 6.69 4.93 11.28
CA ALA A 150 6.45 5.03 9.85
C ALA A 150 7.64 4.49 9.03
N GLU A 151 7.32 3.76 7.98
CA GLU A 151 8.31 3.29 7.03
C GLU A 151 9.05 4.48 6.40
N ALA A 152 10.36 4.32 6.18
CA ALA A 152 11.18 5.40 5.65
C ALA A 152 10.70 5.90 4.28
N GLY A 153 10.05 5.04 3.48
CA GLY A 153 9.40 5.41 2.23
C GLY A 153 8.25 6.41 2.44
N VAL A 154 7.45 6.24 3.49
CA VAL A 154 6.39 7.19 3.87
C VAL A 154 7.00 8.51 4.33
N LEU A 155 8.04 8.46 5.18
CA LEU A 155 8.74 9.66 5.63
C LEU A 155 9.30 10.48 4.46
N ARG A 156 9.94 9.82 3.49
CA ARG A 156 10.48 10.49 2.29
C ARG A 156 9.38 11.04 1.39
N ALA A 157 8.30 10.28 1.19
CA ALA A 157 7.16 10.74 0.39
C ALA A 157 6.54 12.00 0.99
N ALA A 158 6.30 11.98 2.30
CA ALA A 158 5.76 13.13 3.03
C ALA A 158 6.68 14.35 2.98
N ALA A 159 8.00 14.16 3.09
CA ALA A 159 8.97 15.25 3.02
C ALA A 159 9.07 15.92 1.64
N GLY A 160 8.71 15.20 0.57
CA GLY A 160 8.65 15.73 -0.79
C GLY A 160 7.26 16.24 -1.20
N ASP A 161 6.27 16.15 -0.31
CA ASP A 161 4.91 16.61 -0.55
C ASP A 161 4.81 18.07 -0.06
N ASP A 162 4.77 19.03 -0.98
CA ASP A 162 4.63 20.48 -0.68
C ASP A 162 3.32 20.83 0.08
N SER A 163 2.50 19.83 0.36
CA SER A 163 1.29 19.89 1.19
C SER A 163 1.55 19.68 2.69
N ALA A 164 2.80 19.38 3.08
CA ALA A 164 3.17 19.25 4.50
C ALA A 164 3.22 20.65 5.15
N PRO A 165 2.55 20.85 6.31
CA PRO A 165 2.55 22.14 7.00
C PRO A 165 3.93 22.54 7.53
#